data_AF-A0A9W6G7P4-F1
#
_entry.id   AF-A0A9W6G7P4-F1
#
_cell.length_a   1.000
_cell.length_b   1.000
_cell.length_c   1.000
_cell.angle_alpha   90.00
_cell.angle_beta   90.00
_cell.angle_gamma   90.00
#
_symmetry.space_group_name_H-M   'P 1'
#
loop_
_entity.id
_entity.type
_entity.pdbx_description
1 polymer ?
#
loop_
_entity_poly.entity_id
_entity_poly.type
_entity_poly.pdbx_seq_one_letter_code
_entity_poly.pdbx_strand_id
1 'polypeptide(L)'
;MPLRAIYDANILYPNTLRDILIRVAQEGLAQARWTEKILDEMQGALTRNRPDIAPRKLLRLRELMVGSVRDCLVNGYEPLIDALEHSGLIEAAAALRLS
;
A
#
# COMPACT_ATOMS: atom_id res chain seq x y z
N MET A 1 -3.42 -0.46 21.63
CA MET A 1 -2.35 -0.23 20.63
C MET A 1 -2.87 -0.79 19.32
N PRO A 2 -3.25 0.05 18.34
CA PRO A 2 -3.89 -0.43 17.11
C PRO A 2 -2.92 -1.28 16.29
N LEU A 3 -3.45 -2.26 15.57
CA LEU A 3 -2.67 -3.11 14.67
C LEU A 3 -2.01 -2.22 13.60
N ARG A 4 -0.69 -2.23 13.51
CA ARG A 4 0.04 -1.58 12.41
C ARG A 4 0.12 -2.55 11.24
N ALA A 5 -0.38 -2.13 10.09
CA ALA A 5 -0.43 -2.96 8.90
C ALA A 5 0.02 -2.17 7.67
N ILE A 6 0.76 -2.83 6.80
CA ILE A 6 1.04 -2.33 5.45
C ILE A 6 -0.10 -2.78 4.55
N TYR A 7 -0.82 -1.84 3.95
CA TYR A 7 -1.85 -2.14 2.98
C TYR A 7 -1.20 -2.27 1.61
N ASP A 8 -1.32 -3.44 1.01
CA ASP A 8 -0.72 -3.76 -0.28
C ASP A 8 -1.63 -3.36 -1.46
N ALA A 9 -1.05 -3.27 -2.67
CA ALA A 9 -1.75 -2.78 -3.86
C ALA A 9 -2.96 -3.66 -4.23
N ASN A 10 -2.87 -4.97 -4.00
CA ASN A 10 -3.95 -5.95 -4.20
C ASN A 10 -5.18 -5.69 -3.32
N ILE A 11 -5.00 -5.12 -2.14
CA ILE A 11 -6.05 -4.77 -1.19
C ILE A 11 -6.61 -3.38 -1.50
N LEU A 12 -5.74 -2.46 -1.95
CA LEU A 12 -6.12 -1.10 -2.32
C LEU A 12 -6.75 -0.99 -3.72
N TYR A 13 -6.57 -1.98 -4.59
CA TYR A 13 -7.09 -1.96 -5.96
C TYR A 13 -8.63 -2.08 -6.01
N PRO A 14 -9.28 -3.10 -5.40
CA PRO A 14 -10.74 -3.22 -5.44
C PRO A 14 -11.40 -2.09 -4.66
N ASN A 15 -12.37 -1.40 -5.27
CA ASN A 15 -12.99 -0.22 -4.68
C ASN A 15 -13.60 -0.48 -3.30
N THR A 16 -14.36 -1.56 -3.15
CA THR A 16 -15.06 -1.91 -1.91
C THR A 16 -14.09 -2.22 -0.78
N LEU A 17 -13.04 -3.00 -1.06
CA LEU A 17 -12.07 -3.40 -0.05
C LEU A 17 -11.23 -2.21 0.43
N ARG A 18 -10.80 -1.37 -0.52
CA ARG A 18 -10.13 -0.09 -0.21
C ARG A 18 -11.00 0.79 0.68
N ASP A 19 -12.26 1.02 0.33
CA ASP A 19 -13.16 1.90 1.12
C ASP A 19 -13.32 1.39 2.56
N ILE A 20 -13.59 0.10 2.73
CA ILE A 20 -13.72 -0.52 4.06
C ILE A 20 -12.44 -0.34 4.88
N LEU A 21 -11.28 -0.66 4.31
CA LEU A 21 -10.03 -0.63 5.07
C LEU A 21 -9.51 0.77 5.36
N ILE A 22 -9.83 1.76 4.51
CA ILE A 22 -9.60 3.17 4.82
C ILE A 22 -10.49 3.59 5.99
N ARG A 23 -11.77 3.21 6.03
CA ARG A 23 -12.64 3.49 7.19
C ARG A 23 -12.13 2.85 8.46
N VAL A 24 -11.71 1.58 8.42
CA VAL A 24 -11.07 0.89 9.55
C VAL A 24 -9.86 1.69 10.08
N ALA A 25 -9.06 2.27 9.18
CA ALA A 25 -7.93 3.11 9.57
C ALA A 25 -8.36 4.47 10.14
N GLN A 26 -9.40 5.08 9.58
CA GLN A 26 -9.97 6.35 10.07
C GLN A 26 -10.57 6.23 11.46
N GLU A 27 -11.23 5.11 11.77
CA GLU A 27 -11.75 4.78 13.10
C GLU A 27 -10.63 4.37 14.09
N GLY A 28 -9.37 4.37 13.67
CA GLY A 28 -8.23 4.04 14.52
C GLY A 28 -8.13 2.56 14.89
N LEU A 29 -8.90 1.68 14.24
CA LEU A 29 -8.85 0.23 14.45
C LEU A 29 -7.59 -0.39 13.85
N ALA A 30 -7.03 0.25 12.82
CA ALA A 30 -5.73 -0.09 12.24
C ALA A 30 -4.89 1.17 12.00
N GLN A 31 -3.58 1.07 12.23
CA GLN A 31 -2.63 2.07 11.75
C GLN A 31 -2.17 1.65 10.35
N ALA A 32 -2.95 2.03 9.35
CA ALA A 32 -2.66 1.73 7.96
C ALA A 32 -1.42 2.49 7.48
N ARG A 33 -0.55 1.77 6.77
CA ARG A 33 0.67 2.27 6.18
C ARG A 33 0.78 1.81 4.72
N TRP A 34 1.35 2.63 3.84
CA TRP A 34 1.67 2.27 2.46
C TRP A 34 2.81 3.15 1.94
N THR A 35 3.43 2.75 0.85
CA THR A 35 4.51 3.49 0.20
C THR A 35 4.01 4.12 -1.10
N GLU A 36 4.74 5.08 -1.66
CA GLU A 36 4.45 5.59 -3.01
C GLU A 36 4.46 4.46 -4.05
N LYS A 37 5.38 3.49 -3.91
CA LYS A 37 5.49 2.32 -4.79
C LYS A 37 4.22 1.46 -4.80
N ILE A 38 3.59 1.25 -3.64
CA ILE A 38 2.32 0.52 -3.54
C ILE A 38 1.19 1.28 -4.24
N LEU A 39 1.13 2.61 -4.05
CA LEU A 39 0.11 3.43 -4.71
C LEU A 39 0.32 3.48 -6.22
N ASP A 40 1.58 3.50 -6.69
CA ASP A 40 1.93 3.41 -8.11
C ASP A 40 1.48 2.09 -8.73
N GLU A 41 1.70 0.98 -8.04
CA GLU A 41 1.25 -0.34 -8.47
C GLU A 41 -0.28 -0.40 -8.58
N MET A 42 -0.98 0.06 -7.54
CA MET A 42 -2.45 0.11 -7.51
C MET A 42 -3.00 0.99 -8.65
N GLN A 43 -2.44 2.18 -8.84
CA GLN A 43 -2.85 3.11 -9.90
C GLN A 43 -2.54 2.57 -11.30
N GLY A 44 -1.39 1.91 -11.47
CA GLY A 44 -1.01 1.23 -12.71
C GLY A 44 -1.95 0.07 -13.04
N ALA A 45 -2.34 -0.73 -12.04
CA ALA A 45 -3.32 -1.80 -12.21
C ALA A 45 -4.70 -1.25 -12.60
N LEU A 46 -5.16 -0.15 -11.99
CA LEU A 46 -6.41 0.51 -12.37
C LEU A 46 -6.33 1.05 -13.81
N THR A 47 -5.23 1.67 -14.20
CA THR A 47 -5.06 2.20 -15.55
C THR A 47 -5.13 1.09 -16.62
N ARG A 48 -4.52 -0.07 -16.35
CA ARG A 48 -4.54 -1.23 -17.27
C ARG A 48 -5.90 -1.92 -17.32
N ASN A 49 -6.52 -2.15 -16.17
CA ASN A 49 -7.70 -3.02 -16.07
C ASN A 49 -9.02 -2.25 -16.18
N ARG A 50 -9.00 -0.93 -15.96
CA ARG A 50 -10.16 -0.04 -15.99
C ARG A 50 -9.90 1.19 -16.86
N PRO A 51 -9.64 1.00 -18.17
CA PRO A 51 -9.38 2.10 -19.11
C PRO A 51 -10.60 3.04 -19.27
N ASP A 52 -11.78 2.62 -18.79
CA ASP A 52 -12.99 3.45 -18.69
C ASP A 52 -12.86 4.60 -17.66
N ILE A 53 -11.91 4.52 -16.73
CA ILE A 53 -11.69 5.54 -15.71
C ILE A 53 -10.74 6.60 -16.26
N ALA A 54 -11.22 7.84 -16.35
CA ALA A 54 -10.39 8.97 -16.78
C ALA A 54 -9.13 9.13 -15.89
N PRO A 55 -7.93 9.36 -16.46
CA PRO A 55 -6.68 9.48 -15.69
C PRO A 55 -6.74 10.50 -14.55
N ARG A 56 -7.45 11.62 -14.76
CA ARG A 56 -7.66 12.64 -13.71
C ARG A 56 -8.38 12.10 -12.48
N LYS A 57 -9.31 11.14 -12.65
CA LYS A 57 -9.99 10.50 -11.52
C LYS A 57 -9.04 9.60 -10.72
N LEU A 58 -8.09 8.94 -11.39
CA LEU A 58 -7.07 8.11 -10.72
C LEU A 58 -6.09 8.98 -9.91
N LEU A 59 -5.64 10.10 -10.48
CA LEU A 59 -4.83 11.08 -9.75
C LEU A 59 -5.58 11.62 -8.52
N ARG A 60 -6.86 11.98 -8.69
CA ARG A 60 -7.69 12.45 -7.59
C ARG A 60 -7.90 11.38 -6.51
N LEU A 61 -8.08 10.12 -6.91
CA LEU A 61 -8.19 9.00 -5.98
C LEU A 61 -6.93 8.89 -5.12
N ARG A 62 -5.74 9.00 -5.72
CA ARG A 62 -4.47 8.95 -4.98
C ARG A 62 -4.38 10.07 -3.94
N GLU A 63 -4.68 11.31 -4.33
CA GLU A 63 -4.69 12.46 -3.40
C GLU A 63 -5.64 12.23 -2.22
N LEU A 64 -6.85 11.73 -2.50
CA LEU A 64 -7.83 11.42 -1.46
C LEU A 64 -7.34 10.32 -0.53
N MET A 65 -6.67 9.29 -1.06
CA MET A 65 -6.11 8.22 -0.24
C MET A 65 -5.02 8.75 0.70
N VAL A 66 -4.03 9.48 0.18
CA VAL A 66 -2.96 10.06 1.00
C VAL A 66 -3.51 11.00 2.07
N GLY A 67 -4.55 11.78 1.74
CA GLY A 67 -5.21 12.69 2.69
C GLY A 67 -6.17 12.01 3.68
N SER A 68 -6.56 10.76 3.46
CA SER A 68 -7.63 10.10 4.24
C SER A 68 -7.17 9.53 5.59
N VAL A 69 -5.87 9.23 5.74
CA VAL A 69 -5.29 8.59 6.92
C VAL A 69 -4.01 9.33 7.33
N ARG A 70 -3.91 9.71 8.60
CA ARG A 70 -2.76 10.43 9.16
C ARG A 70 -1.51 9.52 9.19
N ASP A 71 -0.35 10.09 8.86
CA ASP A 71 0.96 9.43 8.87
C ASP A 71 1.02 8.13 8.04
N CYS A 72 0.13 7.95 7.08
CA CYS A 72 0.00 6.69 6.33
C CYS A 72 1.21 6.40 5.42
N LEU A 73 1.87 7.44 4.92
CA LEU A 73 2.93 7.31 3.93
C LEU A 73 4.25 6.91 4.59
N VAL A 74 4.81 5.79 4.13
CA VAL A 74 6.13 5.28 4.54
C VAL A 74 7.14 5.60 3.45
N ASN A 75 8.19 6.32 3.83
CA ASN A 75 9.26 6.78 2.95
C ASN A 75 10.63 6.47 3.57
N GLY A 76 11.70 6.51 2.77
CA GLY A 76 13.08 6.38 3.26
C GLY A 76 13.46 4.97 3.69
N TYR A 77 12.70 3.96 3.25
CA TYR A 77 12.99 2.54 3.52
C TYR A 77 13.90 1.93 2.45
N GLU A 78 14.14 2.64 1.36
CA GLU A 78 14.91 2.16 0.22
C GLU A 78 16.33 1.68 0.61
N PRO A 79 17.10 2.40 1.46
CA PRO A 79 18.41 1.91 1.90
C PRO A 79 18.36 0.61 2.71
N LEU A 80 17.21 0.31 3.33
CA LEU A 80 17.02 -0.93 4.09
C LEU A 80 16.82 -2.14 3.16
N ILE A 81 16.31 -1.93 1.95
CA ILE A 81 16.19 -3.00 0.95
C ILE A 81 17.58 -3.49 0.59
N ASP A 82 18.46 -2.58 0.21
CA ASP A 82 19.85 -2.91 -0.14
C ASP A 82 20.55 -3.63 1.03
N ALA A 83 20.43 -3.09 2.25
CA ALA A 83 21.02 -3.71 3.43
C ALA A 83 20.49 -5.15 3.67
N LEU A 84 19.20 -5.38 3.44
CA LEU A 84 18.58 -6.70 3.62
C LEU A 84 19.01 -7.69 2.52
N GLU A 85 19.09 -7.26 1.27
CA GLU A 85 19.57 -8.08 0.15
C GLU A 85 21.00 -8.58 0.38
N HIS A 86 21.89 -7.71 0.89
CA HIS A 86 23.27 -8.10 1.17
C HIS A 86 23.44 -8.92 2.46
N SER A 87 22.42 -8.96 3.32
CA SER A 87 22.48 -9.67 4.61
C SER A 87 22.09 -11.15 4.53
N GLY A 88 21.53 -11.62 3.41
CA GLY A 88 20.99 -12.98 3.28
C GLY A 88 19.66 -13.21 4.02
N LEU A 89 19.08 -12.16 4.64
CA LEU A 89 17.85 -12.26 5.42
C LEU A 89 16.60 -12.40 4.54
N ILE A 90 16.65 -11.94 3.29
CA ILE A 90 15.53 -12.03 2.35
C ILE A 90 15.30 -13.50 1.95
N GLU A 91 16.37 -14.23 1.69
CA GLU A 91 16.35 -15.66 1.37
C GLU A 91 15.83 -16.47 2.56
N ALA A 92 16.27 -16.13 3.78
CA ALA A 92 15.78 -16.76 5.01
C ALA A 92 14.27 -16.52 5.22
N ALA A 93 13.79 -15.29 4.97
CA ALA A 93 12.36 -14.96 5.06
C ALA A 93 11.52 -15.63 3.96
N ALA A 94 12.05 -15.74 2.74
CA ALA A 94 11.38 -16.42 1.63
C ALA A 94 11.20 -17.93 1.91
N ALA A 95 12.21 -18.56 2.50
CA ALA A 95 12.14 -19.97 2.90
C ALA A 95 11.05 -20.23 3.96
N LEU A 96 10.87 -19.33 4.92
CA LEU A 96 9.84 -19.40 5.96
C LEU A 96 8.41 -19.16 5.44
N ARG A 97 8.26 -18.53 4.27
CA ARG A 97 6.94 -18.26 3.65
C ARG A 97 6.37 -19.47 2.91
N LEU A 98 7.20 -20.49 2.67
CA LEU A 98 6.85 -21.72 1.94
C LEU A 98 6.71 -22.95 2.86
N SER A 99 6.87 -22.78 4.17
CA SER A 99 6.68 -23.79 5.22
C SER A 99 5.38 -23.56 5.99
#